data_AF-A0A4S0MVV8-F1
#
_entry.id   AF-A0A4S0MVV8-F1
#
_cell.length_a   1.000
_cell.length_b   1.000
_cell.length_c   1.000
_cell.angle_alpha   90.00
_cell.angle_beta   90.00
_cell.angle_gamma   90.00
#
_symmetry.space_group_name_H-M   'P 1'
#
loop_
_entity.id
_entity.type
_entity.pdbx_description
1 polymer ?
#
loop_
_entity_poly.entity_id
_entity_poly.type
_entity_poly.pdbx_seq_one_letter_code
_entity_poly.pdbx_strand_id
1 'polypeptide(L)'
;FQKHASPGMSDKIARMKDPTDGEEILFIKDFDGLAALVQYGVVEVHIWGSTIDALEKPGQVIFDLDPDEGVDVRMVREAALDIHKRLDELSLPNLVKTSGGKGYHVLVPL
;
A
#
# COMPACT_ATOMS: atom_id res chain seq x y z
N PHE A 1 3.68 10.98 -10.41
CA PHE A 1 3.07 9.66 -10.20
C PHE A 1 3.32 8.81 -11.44
N GLN A 2 3.90 7.62 -11.30
CA GLN A 2 4.35 6.77 -12.41
C GLN A 2 3.79 5.35 -12.20
N LYS A 3 3.02 4.84 -13.18
CA LYS A 3 2.46 3.47 -13.14
C LYS A 3 3.18 2.50 -14.09
N HIS A 4 3.63 2.99 -15.24
CA HIS A 4 4.27 2.18 -16.30
C HIS A 4 5.78 2.42 -16.34
N ALA A 5 6.55 1.55 -16.99
CA ALA A 5 7.97 1.79 -17.16
C ALA A 5 8.25 3.03 -18.03
N SER A 6 9.43 3.62 -17.85
CA SER A 6 9.95 4.69 -18.72
C SER A 6 11.28 4.29 -19.35
N PRO A 7 11.67 4.90 -20.49
CA PRO A 7 12.98 4.67 -21.09
C PRO A 7 14.10 4.89 -20.07
N GLY A 8 15.06 3.97 -20.08
CA GLY A 8 16.19 3.98 -19.15
C GLY A 8 15.90 3.38 -17.79
N MET A 9 14.65 3.08 -17.42
CA MET A 9 14.29 2.45 -16.14
C MET A 9 15.09 1.17 -15.89
N SER A 10 15.72 1.07 -14.71
CA SER A 10 16.52 -0.11 -14.31
C SER A 10 15.72 -1.42 -14.49
N ASP A 11 16.43 -2.46 -14.92
CA ASP A 11 15.93 -3.84 -15.02
C ASP A 11 15.73 -4.51 -13.65
N LYS A 12 16.29 -3.93 -12.58
CA LYS A 12 16.05 -4.34 -11.20
C LYS A 12 14.62 -4.02 -10.73
N ILE A 13 13.96 -3.05 -11.35
CA ILE A 13 12.52 -2.81 -11.15
C ILE A 13 11.81 -3.81 -12.06
N ALA A 14 11.31 -4.89 -11.46
CA ALA A 14 10.73 -6.01 -12.18
C ALA A 14 9.43 -5.61 -12.89
N ARG A 15 9.17 -6.29 -14.01
CA ARG A 15 8.02 -6.01 -14.88
C ARG A 15 7.32 -7.29 -15.30
N MET A 16 6.02 -7.22 -15.45
CA MET A 16 5.22 -8.26 -16.09
C MET A 16 4.07 -7.62 -16.85
N LYS A 17 3.40 -8.40 -17.69
CA LYS A 17 2.11 -8.03 -18.25
C LYS A 17 1.01 -8.63 -17.40
N ASP A 18 -0.02 -7.85 -17.10
CA ASP A 18 -1.26 -8.36 -16.56
C ASP A 18 -1.80 -9.45 -17.50
N PRO A 19 -2.11 -10.66 -17.01
CA PRO A 19 -2.65 -11.74 -17.85
C PRO A 19 -4.07 -11.46 -18.37
N THR A 20 -4.80 -10.52 -17.77
CA THR A 20 -6.19 -10.19 -18.08
C THR A 20 -6.31 -9.14 -19.17
N ASP A 21 -5.60 -8.02 -19.05
CA ASP A 21 -5.69 -6.89 -19.99
C ASP A 21 -4.37 -6.57 -20.73
N GLY A 22 -3.26 -7.19 -20.34
CA GLY A 22 -1.96 -7.02 -20.97
C GLY A 22 -1.20 -5.76 -20.56
N GLU A 23 -1.73 -4.97 -19.62
CA GLU A 23 -1.08 -3.77 -19.10
C GLU A 23 0.24 -4.09 -18.41
N GLU A 24 1.21 -3.18 -18.50
CA GLU A 24 2.50 -3.38 -17.84
C GLU A 24 2.40 -3.07 -16.34
N ILE A 25 2.81 -4.02 -15.51
CA ILE A 25 2.87 -3.93 -14.05
C ILE A 25 4.34 -3.84 -13.62
N LEU A 26 4.63 -2.84 -12.79
CA LEU A 26 5.92 -2.72 -12.10
C LEU A 26 5.82 -3.33 -10.69
N PHE A 27 6.86 -4.06 -10.27
CA PHE A 27 6.91 -4.64 -8.94
C PHE A 27 8.34 -4.80 -8.41
N ILE A 28 8.45 -4.96 -7.08
CA ILE A 28 9.72 -5.09 -6.36
C ILE A 28 9.83 -6.52 -5.87
N LYS A 29 10.94 -7.20 -6.20
CA LYS A 29 11.20 -8.60 -5.77
C LYS A 29 12.17 -8.70 -4.62
N ASP A 30 13.08 -7.73 -4.50
CA ASP A 30 14.22 -7.77 -3.60
C ASP A 30 14.72 -6.36 -3.27
N PHE A 31 15.81 -6.32 -2.50
CA PHE A 31 16.45 -5.09 -2.09
C PHE A 31 17.02 -4.28 -3.27
N ASP A 32 17.57 -4.93 -4.30
CA ASP A 32 18.11 -4.24 -5.47
C ASP A 32 17.01 -3.46 -6.20
N GLY A 33 15.82 -4.05 -6.35
CA GLY A 33 14.67 -3.37 -6.93
C GLY A 33 14.24 -2.15 -6.12
N LEU A 34 14.23 -2.26 -4.79
CA LEU A 34 13.92 -1.12 -3.91
C LEU A 34 14.99 -0.02 -3.99
N ALA A 35 16.27 -0.39 -3.97
CA ALA A 35 17.38 0.55 -4.10
C ALA A 35 17.37 1.25 -5.47
N ALA A 36 16.98 0.56 -6.52
CA ALA A 36 16.77 1.16 -7.83
C ALA A 36 15.68 2.24 -7.78
N LEU A 37 14.53 2.00 -7.12
CA LEU A 37 13.51 3.05 -6.97
C LEU A 37 14.05 4.30 -6.25
N VAL A 38 14.89 4.13 -5.21
CA VAL A 38 15.56 5.24 -4.54
C VAL A 38 16.46 6.01 -5.50
N GLN A 39 17.25 5.32 -6.33
CA GLN A 39 18.08 5.94 -7.37
C GLN A 39 17.24 6.70 -8.41
N TYR A 40 16.00 6.29 -8.65
CA TYR A 40 15.02 7.01 -9.49
C TYR A 40 14.36 8.21 -8.79
N GLY A 41 14.74 8.50 -7.54
CA GLY A 41 14.15 9.60 -6.76
C GLY A 41 12.73 9.31 -6.27
N VAL A 42 12.31 8.04 -6.24
CA VAL A 42 11.00 7.65 -5.71
C VAL A 42 10.98 7.83 -4.20
N VAL A 43 10.08 8.68 -3.71
CA VAL A 43 9.88 8.95 -2.27
C VAL A 43 8.73 8.12 -1.71
N GLU A 44 7.71 7.83 -2.52
CA GLU A 44 6.53 7.08 -2.11
C GLU A 44 6.31 5.87 -3.03
N VAL A 45 6.08 4.71 -2.43
CA VAL A 45 5.73 3.48 -3.14
C VAL A 45 4.29 3.11 -2.80
N HIS A 46 3.43 3.16 -3.81
CA HIS A 46 2.02 2.82 -3.70
C HIS A 46 1.82 1.38 -4.18
N ILE A 47 1.65 0.44 -3.24
CA ILE A 47 1.52 -0.99 -3.53
C ILE A 47 0.06 -1.40 -3.75
N TRP A 48 -0.12 -2.50 -4.46
CA TRP A 48 -1.43 -3.14 -4.61
C TRP A 48 -1.78 -3.95 -3.36
N GLY A 49 -3.07 -4.26 -3.21
CA GLY A 49 -3.59 -5.15 -2.16
C GLY A 49 -3.28 -6.64 -2.40
N SER A 50 -2.73 -6.99 -3.55
CA SER A 50 -2.42 -8.34 -4.00
C SER A 50 -0.94 -8.53 -4.34
N THR A 51 -0.52 -9.78 -4.47
CA THR A 51 0.81 -10.16 -4.97
C THR A 51 0.76 -10.40 -6.47
N ILE A 52 1.93 -10.36 -7.12
CA ILE A 52 2.06 -10.67 -8.56
C ILE A 52 1.62 -12.09 -8.92
N ASP A 53 1.61 -13.02 -7.96
CA ASP A 53 1.18 -14.41 -8.17
C ASP A 53 -0.35 -14.56 -8.16
N ALA A 54 -1.08 -13.56 -7.64
CA ALA A 54 -2.53 -13.62 -7.46
C ALA A 54 -3.18 -12.22 -7.52
N LEU A 55 -3.06 -11.54 -8.66
CA LEU A 55 -3.49 -10.15 -8.86
C LEU A 55 -4.97 -9.90 -8.47
N GLU A 56 -5.86 -10.83 -8.84
CA GLU A 56 -7.31 -10.78 -8.57
C GLU A 56 -7.71 -11.26 -7.17
N LYS A 57 -6.73 -11.62 -6.32
CA LYS A 57 -6.97 -12.09 -4.96
C LYS A 57 -6.22 -11.22 -3.95
N PRO A 58 -6.83 -10.12 -3.48
CA PRO A 58 -6.26 -9.30 -2.43
C PRO A 58 -5.94 -10.12 -1.18
N GLY A 59 -4.76 -9.90 -0.61
CA GLY A 59 -4.30 -10.53 0.64
C GLY A 59 -4.41 -9.60 1.86
N GLN A 60 -4.97 -8.41 1.68
CA GLN A 60 -5.12 -7.42 2.75
C GLN A 60 -6.36 -6.54 2.53
N VAL A 61 -6.96 -6.10 3.65
CA VAL A 61 -7.94 -5.01 3.72
C VAL A 61 -7.30 -3.82 4.41
N ILE A 62 -7.55 -2.61 3.91
CA ILE A 62 -7.07 -1.37 4.51
C ILE A 62 -8.26 -0.46 4.78
N PHE A 63 -8.44 -0.07 6.03
CA PHE A 63 -9.29 1.05 6.40
C PHE A 63 -8.43 2.31 6.36
N ASP A 64 -8.78 3.26 5.49
CA ASP A 64 -8.11 4.56 5.37
C ASP A 64 -8.95 5.64 6.05
N LEU A 65 -8.38 6.30 7.05
CA LEU A 65 -9.06 7.30 7.87
C LEU A 65 -8.36 8.65 7.71
N ASP A 66 -9.06 9.57 7.06
CA ASP A 66 -8.63 10.96 6.89
C ASP A 66 -9.52 11.93 7.68
N PRO A 67 -8.92 13.00 8.28
CA PRO A 67 -9.70 14.07 8.86
C PRO A 67 -10.37 14.92 7.76
N ASP A 68 -11.68 15.14 7.89
CA ASP A 68 -12.38 16.17 7.14
C ASP A 68 -12.10 17.58 7.74
N GLU A 69 -12.53 18.63 7.05
CA GLU A 69 -12.37 20.01 7.50
C GLU A 69 -12.99 20.21 8.91
N GLY A 70 -12.19 20.75 9.83
CA GLY A 70 -12.60 20.99 11.21
C GLY A 70 -12.52 19.76 12.14
N VAL A 71 -12.20 18.57 11.63
CA VAL A 71 -11.98 17.38 12.45
C VAL A 71 -10.55 17.38 13.01
N ASP A 72 -10.42 17.29 14.32
CA ASP A 72 -9.11 17.16 14.97
C ASP A 72 -8.50 15.78 14.67
N VAL A 73 -7.24 15.75 14.27
CA VAL A 73 -6.49 14.50 14.00
C VAL A 73 -6.50 13.52 15.18
N ARG A 74 -6.66 14.01 16.41
CA ARG A 74 -6.80 13.18 17.61
C ARG A 74 -8.08 12.33 17.56
N MET A 75 -9.17 12.86 17.02
CA MET A 75 -10.41 12.10 16.84
C MET A 75 -10.25 11.00 15.78
N VAL A 76 -9.52 11.28 14.70
CA VAL A 76 -9.21 10.28 13.66
C VAL A 76 -8.35 9.16 14.24
N ARG A 77 -7.37 9.51 15.09
CA ARG A 77 -6.57 8.53 15.84
C ARG A 77 -7.44 7.65 16.74
N GLU A 78 -8.36 8.23 17.49
CA GLU A 78 -9.30 7.49 18.34
C GLU A 78 -10.16 6.52 17.51
N ALA A 79 -10.70 6.98 16.37
CA ALA A 79 -11.44 6.13 15.44
C ALA A 79 -10.60 4.96 14.89
N ALA A 80 -9.33 5.19 14.55
CA ALA A 80 -8.43 4.13 14.08
C ALA A 80 -8.16 3.08 15.18
N LEU A 81 -8.00 3.51 16.43
CA LEU A 81 -7.83 2.61 17.58
C LEU A 81 -9.12 1.85 17.92
N ASP A 82 -10.28 2.47 17.71
CA ASP A 82 -11.57 1.79 17.88
C ASP A 82 -11.78 0.69 16.83
N ILE A 83 -11.41 0.93 15.57
CA ILE A 83 -11.42 -0.11 14.53
C ILE A 83 -10.47 -1.25 14.91
N HIS A 84 -9.23 -0.93 15.31
CA HIS A 84 -8.24 -1.91 15.78
C HIS A 84 -8.81 -2.81 16.88
N LYS A 85 -9.41 -2.21 17.92
CA LYS A 85 -10.03 -2.95 19.02
C LYS A 85 -11.18 -3.85 18.57
N ARG A 86 -12.05 -3.37 17.67
CA ARG A 86 -13.17 -4.18 17.14
C ARG A 86 -12.68 -5.36 16.31
N LEU A 87 -11.59 -5.19 15.55
CA LEU A 87 -10.97 -6.28 14.81
C LEU A 87 -10.33 -7.30 15.75
N ASP A 88 -9.70 -6.85 16.85
CA ASP A 88 -9.19 -7.73 17.91
C ASP A 88 -10.32 -8.54 18.56
N GLU A 89 -11.46 -7.93 18.85
CA GLU A 89 -12.66 -8.62 19.38
C GLU A 89 -13.18 -9.71 18.42
N LEU A 90 -13.00 -9.51 17.11
CA LEU A 90 -13.32 -10.49 16.06
C LEU A 90 -12.20 -11.51 15.83
N SER A 91 -11.10 -11.45 16.60
CA SER A 91 -9.90 -12.28 16.41
C SER A 91 -9.27 -12.15 15.02
N LEU A 92 -9.40 -10.98 14.39
CA LEU A 92 -8.76 -10.68 13.11
C LEU A 92 -7.39 -10.05 13.37
N PRO A 93 -6.30 -10.60 12.82
CA PRO A 93 -4.98 -9.97 12.92
C PRO A 93 -5.05 -8.59 12.28
N ASN A 94 -4.47 -7.57 12.90
CA ASN A 94 -4.51 -6.24 12.32
C ASN A 94 -3.41 -5.32 12.86
N LEU A 95 -3.05 -4.29 12.08
CA LEU A 95 -1.97 -3.35 12.36
C LEU A 95 -2.42 -1.93 12.08
N VAL A 96 -2.11 -1.00 12.99
CA VAL A 96 -2.36 0.44 12.79
C VAL A 96 -1.05 1.15 12.42
N LYS A 97 -1.10 2.00 11.41
CA LYS A 97 0.01 2.89 11.04
C LYS A 97 -0.48 4.30 10.74
N THR A 98 0.38 5.30 10.93
CA THR A 98 0.15 6.64 10.37
C THR A 98 0.23 6.57 8.84
N SER A 99 -0.49 7.45 8.14
CA SER A 99 -0.35 7.55 6.68
C SER A 99 0.93 8.28 6.25
N GLY A 100 1.55 9.04 7.17
CA GLY A 100 2.62 10.00 6.88
C GLY A 100 2.09 11.41 6.61
N GLY A 101 0.78 11.55 6.38
CA GLY A 101 0.06 12.82 6.33
C GLY A 101 -0.71 13.09 7.63
N LYS A 102 -2.00 13.42 7.49
CA LYS A 102 -2.89 13.70 8.64
C LYS A 102 -3.76 12.50 9.06
N GLY A 103 -3.67 11.38 8.34
CA GLY A 103 -4.55 10.22 8.49
C GLY A 103 -3.87 8.98 9.09
N TYR A 104 -4.65 7.90 9.20
CA TYR A 104 -4.24 6.61 9.73
C TYR A 104 -4.78 5.48 8.85
N HIS A 105 -3.99 4.42 8.70
CA HIS A 105 -4.44 3.18 8.06
C HIS A 105 -4.54 2.07 9.10
N VAL A 106 -5.63 1.29 9.07
CA VAL A 106 -5.74 0.02 9.78
C VAL A 106 -5.73 -1.11 8.75
N LEU A 107 -4.71 -1.96 8.81
CA LEU A 107 -4.49 -3.06 7.87
C LEU A 107 -4.89 -4.40 8.49
N VAL A 108 -5.60 -5.24 7.75
CA VAL A 108 -5.97 -6.61 8.10
C VAL A 108 -5.44 -7.56 7.03
N PRO A 109 -4.47 -8.45 7.32
CA PRO A 109 -4.08 -9.50 6.38
C PRO A 109 -5.16 -10.60 6.32
N LEU A 110 -5.31 -11.22 5.14
CA LEU A 110 -6.31 -12.25 4.83
C LEU A 110 -5.71 -13.63 4.58
#